data_AF-A0A7Y9PJ22-F1
#
_entry.id   AF-A0A7Y9PJ22-F1
#
_cell.length_a   1.000
_cell.length_b   1.000
_cell.length_c   1.000
_cell.angle_alpha   90.00
_cell.angle_beta   90.00
_cell.angle_gamma   90.00
#
_symmetry.space_group_name_H-M   'P 1'
#
loop_
_entity.id
_entity.type
_entity.pdbx_description
1 polymer ?
#
loop_
_entity_poly.entity_id
_entity_poly.type
_entity_poly.pdbx_seq_one_letter_code
_entity_poly.pdbx_strand_id
1 'polypeptide(L)'
;MPDLERFGVFIVAAFMLFFGVVLWIVRRRPARPSLGSLFALAIIVVPLGMLFARYSHLAFHHLSWMVYYGVPALTTFLLPPLWLRMSRREIFLYIPLALLMAPTIHIVFSLFVGWHDYMPFPAYIPSVGELLRSAAR
;
A
#
# COMPACT_ATOMS: atom_id res chain seq x y z
N MET A 1 -14.85 7.14 -13.87
CA MET A 1 -14.41 5.74 -13.69
C MET A 1 -15.13 5.16 -12.48
N PRO A 2 -15.78 4.00 -12.61
CA PRO A 2 -16.44 3.32 -11.50
C PRO A 2 -15.52 3.05 -10.32
N ASP A 3 -16.11 3.00 -9.13
CA ASP A 3 -15.38 2.80 -7.87
C ASP A 3 -14.60 1.47 -7.82
N LEU A 4 -15.20 0.39 -8.33
CA LEU A 4 -14.57 -0.93 -8.42
C LEU A 4 -13.32 -0.92 -9.31
N GLU A 5 -13.38 -0.22 -10.45
CA GLU A 5 -12.24 -0.12 -11.35
C GLU A 5 -11.10 0.67 -10.70
N ARG A 6 -11.41 1.80 -10.03
CA ARG A 6 -10.39 2.62 -9.34
C ARG A 6 -9.67 1.81 -8.28
N PHE A 7 -10.43 1.04 -7.52
CA PHE A 7 -9.87 0.12 -6.54
C PHE A 7 -8.97 -0.95 -7.17
N GLY A 8 -9.35 -1.50 -8.34
CA GLY A 8 -8.49 -2.40 -9.09
C GLY A 8 -7.16 -1.75 -9.46
N VAL A 9 -7.18 -0.49 -9.90
CA VAL A 9 -5.97 0.28 -10.19
C VAL A 9 -5.14 0.51 -8.93
N PHE A 10 -5.76 0.84 -7.80
CA PHE A 10 -5.05 0.97 -6.53
C PHE A 10 -4.37 -0.33 -6.11
N ILE A 11 -5.03 -1.49 -6.25
CA ILE A 11 -4.43 -2.80 -5.97
C ILE A 11 -3.19 -3.02 -6.84
N VAL A 12 -3.28 -2.77 -8.14
CA VAL A 12 -2.15 -2.98 -9.06
C VAL A 12 -0.99 -2.03 -8.72
N ALA A 13 -1.28 -0.75 -8.49
CA ALA A 13 -0.26 0.23 -8.14
C ALA A 13 0.43 -0.10 -6.80
N ALA A 14 -0.36 -0.44 -5.77
CA ALA A 14 0.16 -0.85 -4.47
C ALA A 14 0.98 -2.15 -4.57
N PHE A 15 0.52 -3.10 -5.40
CA PHE A 15 1.20 -4.37 -5.61
C PHE A 15 2.58 -4.15 -6.24
N MET A 16 2.63 -3.36 -7.30
CA MET A 16 3.88 -3.04 -8.01
C MET A 16 4.85 -2.30 -7.10
N LEU A 17 4.37 -1.32 -6.32
CA LEU A 17 5.20 -0.59 -5.38
C LEU A 17 5.74 -1.50 -4.27
N PHE A 18 4.87 -2.28 -3.62
CA PHE A 18 5.26 -3.22 -2.57
C PHE A 18 6.27 -4.26 -3.08
N PHE A 19 5.95 -4.90 -4.21
CA PHE A 19 6.82 -5.91 -4.81
C PHE A 19 8.18 -5.32 -5.18
N GLY A 20 8.20 -4.11 -5.75
CA GLY A 20 9.43 -3.37 -6.04
C GLY A 20 10.25 -3.03 -4.80
N VAL A 21 9.61 -2.58 -3.72
CA VAL A 21 10.27 -2.31 -2.43
C VAL A 21 10.90 -3.59 -1.87
N VAL A 22 10.16 -4.70 -1.83
CA VAL A 22 10.70 -5.95 -1.29
C VAL A 22 11.85 -6.48 -2.15
N LEU A 23 11.71 -6.46 -3.48
CA LEU A 23 12.79 -6.81 -4.41
C LEU A 23 14.04 -5.97 -4.15
N TRP A 24 13.86 -4.66 -3.97
CA TRP A 24 14.94 -3.73 -3.71
C TRP A 24 15.62 -4.05 -2.38
N ILE A 25 14.87 -4.30 -1.30
CA ILE A 25 15.43 -4.63 0.02
C ILE A 25 16.33 -5.86 -0.05
N VAL A 26 15.88 -6.94 -0.70
CA VAL A 26 16.61 -8.21 -0.73
C VAL A 26 17.67 -8.31 -1.84
N ARG A 27 17.84 -7.27 -2.68
CA ARG A 27 18.69 -7.30 -3.89
C ARG A 27 20.16 -7.66 -3.65
N ARG A 28 20.67 -7.36 -2.45
CA ARG A 28 22.07 -7.57 -2.03
C ARG A 28 22.30 -8.90 -1.30
N ARG A 29 21.28 -9.75 -1.16
CA ARG A 29 21.45 -11.06 -0.51
C ARG A 29 22.29 -12.00 -1.38
N PRO A 30 23.21 -12.78 -0.77
CA PRO A 30 23.92 -13.85 -1.46
C PRO A 30 22.97 -14.94 -1.98
N ALA A 31 22.01 -15.35 -1.15
CA ALA A 31 20.92 -16.25 -1.51
C ALA A 31 19.61 -15.45 -1.60
N ARG A 32 19.17 -15.18 -2.83
CA ARG A 32 17.94 -14.41 -3.07
C ARG A 32 16.71 -15.28 -2.81
N PRO A 33 15.63 -14.71 -2.21
CA PRO A 33 14.35 -15.40 -2.15
C PRO A 33 13.86 -15.77 -3.55
N SER A 34 13.13 -16.88 -3.67
CA SER A 34 12.50 -17.24 -4.93
C SER A 34 11.46 -16.18 -5.33
N LEU A 35 11.33 -15.93 -6.63
CA LEU A 35 10.29 -15.01 -7.14
C LEU A 35 8.89 -15.44 -6.70
N GLY A 36 8.62 -16.76 -6.67
CA GLY A 36 7.35 -17.28 -6.17
C GLY A 36 7.04 -16.89 -4.73
N SER A 37 8.05 -16.90 -3.84
CA SER A 37 7.90 -16.45 -2.45
C SER A 37 7.59 -14.95 -2.38
N LEU A 38 8.28 -14.13 -3.19
CA LEU A 38 8.02 -12.69 -3.26
C LEU A 38 6.64 -12.36 -3.83
N PHE A 39 6.20 -13.09 -4.86
CA PHE A 39 4.88 -12.94 -5.46
C PHE A 39 3.78 -13.35 -4.47
N ALA A 40 3.93 -14.49 -3.80
CA ALA A 40 2.99 -14.94 -2.78
C ALA A 40 2.86 -13.90 -1.65
N LEU A 41 3.99 -13.37 -1.18
CA LEU A 41 4.01 -12.32 -0.18
C LEU A 41 3.29 -11.06 -0.66
N ALA A 42 3.53 -10.61 -1.89
CA ALA A 42 2.86 -9.44 -2.45
C ALA A 42 1.34 -9.64 -2.60
N ILE A 43 0.89 -10.83 -3.01
CA ILE A 43 -0.54 -11.17 -3.10
C ILE A 43 -1.21 -11.13 -1.72
N ILE A 44 -0.56 -11.74 -0.72
CA ILE A 44 -1.10 -11.80 0.65
C ILE A 44 -1.16 -10.41 1.28
N VAL A 45 -0.10 -9.62 1.13
CA VAL A 45 -0.04 -8.30 1.77
C VAL A 45 -0.95 -7.29 1.08
N VAL A 46 -0.97 -7.26 -0.26
CA VAL A 46 -1.63 -6.18 -1.00
C VAL A 46 -3.05 -6.53 -1.41
N PRO A 47 -3.34 -7.38 -2.43
CA PRO A 47 -4.71 -7.75 -2.79
C PRO A 47 -5.54 -8.22 -1.61
N LEU A 48 -5.04 -9.17 -0.82
CA LEU A 48 -5.80 -9.70 0.32
C LEU A 48 -5.99 -8.64 1.42
N GLY A 49 -4.95 -7.87 1.73
CA GLY A 49 -5.05 -6.78 2.71
C GLY A 49 -6.03 -5.68 2.30
N MET A 50 -6.01 -5.27 1.03
CA MET A 50 -6.93 -4.26 0.51
C MET A 50 -8.37 -4.77 0.42
N LEU A 51 -8.57 -6.02 0.00
CA LEU A 51 -9.89 -6.66 0.02
C LEU A 51 -10.44 -6.76 1.44
N PHE A 52 -9.60 -7.10 2.41
CA PHE A 52 -9.96 -7.09 3.83
C PHE A 52 -10.36 -5.68 4.28
N ALA A 53 -9.54 -4.67 4.01
CA ALA A 53 -9.86 -3.29 4.40
C ALA A 53 -11.19 -2.81 3.79
N ARG A 54 -11.45 -3.18 2.53
CA ARG A 54 -12.66 -2.77 1.82
C ARG A 54 -13.90 -3.54 2.25
N TYR A 55 -13.83 -4.85 2.45
CA TYR A 55 -15.04 -5.69 2.57
C TYR A 55 -15.28 -6.28 3.96
N SER A 56 -14.33 -6.24 4.90
CA SER A 56 -14.53 -6.84 6.23
C SER A 56 -15.64 -6.20 7.04
N HIS A 57 -16.00 -4.94 6.76
CA HIS A 57 -17.14 -4.28 7.38
C HIS A 57 -18.48 -4.96 7.04
N LEU A 58 -18.56 -5.75 5.97
CA LEU A 58 -19.75 -6.52 5.58
C LEU A 58 -19.95 -7.76 6.48
N ALA A 59 -18.88 -8.28 7.09
CA ALA A 59 -18.93 -9.43 7.98
C ALA A 59 -18.89 -9.02 9.46
N PHE A 60 -18.21 -7.92 9.78
CA PHE A 60 -17.91 -7.52 11.15
C PHE A 60 -18.36 -6.09 11.49
N HIS A 61 -19.63 -5.76 11.28
CA HIS A 61 -20.19 -4.39 11.38
C HIS A 61 -19.83 -3.56 12.64
N HIS A 62 -19.44 -4.18 13.76
CA HIS A 62 -19.18 -3.53 15.04
C HIS A 62 -17.70 -3.21 15.29
N LEU A 63 -16.79 -3.57 14.39
CA LEU A 63 -15.37 -3.29 14.57
C LEU A 63 -15.02 -1.85 14.18
N SER A 64 -14.12 -1.24 14.96
CA SER A 64 -13.55 0.07 14.67
C SER A 64 -12.80 0.05 13.33
N TRP A 65 -12.82 1.18 12.62
CA TRP A 65 -12.05 1.36 11.39
C TRP A 65 -10.55 1.07 11.57
N MET A 66 -10.02 1.26 12.79
CA MET A 66 -8.63 0.91 13.13
C MET A 66 -8.34 -0.57 12.90
N VAL A 67 -9.32 -1.45 12.99
CA VAL A 67 -9.13 -2.88 12.73
C VAL A 67 -9.06 -3.16 11.23
N TYR A 68 -9.94 -2.56 10.44
CA TYR A 68 -9.98 -2.78 8.99
C TYR A 68 -8.70 -2.29 8.29
N TYR A 69 -8.11 -1.19 8.77
CA TYR A 69 -6.85 -0.67 8.23
C TYR A 69 -5.62 -1.17 9.00
N GLY A 70 -5.73 -1.38 10.31
CA GLY A 70 -4.62 -1.79 11.17
C GLY A 70 -4.17 -3.21 10.93
N VAL A 71 -5.09 -4.15 10.66
CA VAL A 71 -4.70 -5.54 10.35
C VAL A 71 -3.85 -5.60 9.07
N PRO A 72 -4.29 -5.05 7.91
CA PRO A 72 -3.44 -4.98 6.72
C PRO A 72 -2.12 -4.23 6.93
N ALA A 73 -2.13 -3.14 7.70
CA ALA A 73 -0.90 -2.39 8.02
C ALA A 73 0.08 -3.24 8.83
N LEU A 74 -0.37 -3.93 9.89
CA LEU A 74 0.45 -4.83 10.68
C LEU A 74 0.96 -6.01 9.85
N THR A 75 0.12 -6.59 8.98
CA THR A 75 0.55 -7.63 8.05
C THR A 75 1.66 -7.12 7.13
N THR A 76 1.55 -5.89 6.63
CA THR A 76 2.60 -5.25 5.83
C THR A 76 3.89 -5.09 6.65
N PHE A 77 3.82 -4.64 7.90
CA PHE A 77 5.03 -4.42 8.70
C PHE A 77 5.70 -5.70 9.19
N LEU A 78 4.92 -6.74 9.50
CA LEU A 78 5.42 -7.94 10.18
C LEU A 78 5.67 -9.11 9.23
N LEU A 79 4.80 -9.33 8.23
CA LEU A 79 4.87 -10.53 7.41
C LEU A 79 6.16 -10.58 6.57
N PRO A 80 6.59 -9.52 5.86
CA PRO A 80 7.81 -9.57 5.05
C PRO A 80 9.07 -9.80 5.87
N PRO A 81 9.31 -9.10 7.01
CA PRO A 81 10.45 -9.40 7.87
C PRO A 81 10.49 -10.84 8.37
N LEU A 82 9.35 -11.39 8.79
CA LEU A 82 9.27 -12.74 9.35
C LEU A 82 9.42 -13.81 8.25
N TRP A 83 8.67 -13.68 7.17
CA TRP A 83 8.67 -14.64 6.07
C TRP A 83 10.02 -14.70 5.36
N LEU A 84 10.61 -13.54 5.08
CA LEU A 84 11.90 -13.45 4.39
C LEU A 84 13.09 -13.51 5.35
N ARG A 85 12.85 -13.67 6.65
CA ARG A 85 13.89 -13.70 7.71
C ARG A 85 14.87 -12.52 7.54
N MET A 86 14.32 -11.32 7.48
CA MET A 86 15.11 -10.11 7.23
C MET A 86 16.13 -9.85 8.33
N SER A 87 17.35 -9.48 7.91
CA SER A 87 18.36 -8.99 8.83
C SER A 87 17.93 -7.64 9.43
N ARG A 88 18.54 -7.23 10.56
CA ARG A 88 18.26 -5.93 11.18
C ARG A 88 18.38 -4.77 10.19
N ARG A 89 19.41 -4.79 9.33
CA ARG A 89 19.62 -3.75 8.30
C ARG A 89 18.46 -3.71 7.31
N GLU A 90 17.98 -4.85 6.86
CA GLU A 90 16.85 -4.92 5.93
C GLU A 90 15.57 -4.44 6.59
N ILE A 91 15.33 -4.78 7.86
CA ILE A 91 14.18 -4.28 8.64
C ILE A 91 14.25 -2.75 8.78
N PHE A 92 15.42 -2.20 9.14
CA PHE A 92 15.61 -0.75 9.27
C PHE A 92 15.36 0.01 7.96
N LEU A 93 15.62 -0.60 6.80
CA LEU A 93 15.31 -0.02 5.50
C LEU A 93 13.85 -0.26 5.10
N TYR A 94 13.32 -1.44 5.41
CA TYR A 94 11.99 -1.87 5.00
C TYR A 94 10.89 -1.11 5.74
N ILE A 95 10.97 -0.99 7.07
CA ILE A 95 9.89 -0.41 7.89
C ILE A 95 9.57 1.04 7.48
N PRO A 96 10.55 1.95 7.29
CA PRO A 96 10.25 3.31 6.83
C PRO A 96 9.66 3.32 5.43
N LEU A 97 10.17 2.50 4.50
CA LEU A 97 9.61 2.39 3.16
C LEU A 97 8.17 1.89 3.21
N ALA A 98 7.91 0.84 4.00
CA ALA A 98 6.60 0.25 4.16
C ALA A 98 5.58 1.27 4.70
N LEU A 99 5.99 2.11 5.67
CA LEU A 99 5.18 3.18 6.21
C LEU A 99 4.86 4.24 5.15
N LEU A 100 5.83 4.56 4.30
CA LEU A 100 5.70 5.59 3.26
C LEU A 100 4.90 5.13 2.04
N MET A 101 4.82 3.83 1.74
CA MET A 101 4.12 3.33 0.54
C MET A 101 2.69 3.85 0.45
N ALA A 102 1.90 3.74 1.52
CA ALA A 102 0.49 4.12 1.50
C ALA A 102 0.28 5.64 1.34
N PRO A 103 0.97 6.52 2.10
CA PRO A 103 1.02 7.95 1.80
C PRO A 103 1.49 8.27 0.38
N THR A 104 2.54 7.62 -0.12
CA THR A 104 3.06 7.86 -1.48
C THR A 104 1.99 7.56 -2.53
N ILE A 105 1.29 6.43 -2.42
CA ILE A 105 0.19 6.10 -3.34
C ILE A 105 -0.92 7.15 -3.25
N HIS A 106 -1.36 7.49 -2.03
CA HIS A 106 -2.41 8.49 -1.83
C HIS A 106 -2.05 9.84 -2.46
N ILE A 107 -0.83 10.33 -2.20
CA ILE A 107 -0.32 11.61 -2.73
C ILE A 107 -0.26 11.57 -4.25
N VAL A 108 0.31 10.51 -4.84
CA VAL A 108 0.46 10.40 -6.31
C VAL A 108 -0.91 10.40 -6.99
N PHE A 109 -1.86 9.59 -6.52
CA PHE A 109 -3.19 9.54 -7.13
C PHE A 109 -3.99 10.83 -6.89
N SER A 110 -3.85 11.46 -5.72
CA SER A 110 -4.50 12.73 -5.44
C SER A 110 -3.97 13.86 -6.35
N LEU A 111 -2.64 14.01 -6.44
CA LEU A 111 -2.01 15.09 -7.21
C LEU A 111 -2.25 14.93 -8.71
N PHE A 112 -1.96 13.75 -9.26
CA PHE A 112 -1.90 13.55 -10.71
C PHE A 112 -3.21 13.10 -11.34
N VAL A 113 -4.06 12.42 -10.57
CA VAL A 113 -5.32 11.83 -11.08
C VAL A 113 -6.56 12.49 -10.46
N GLY A 114 -6.42 13.13 -9.29
CA GLY A 114 -7.55 13.70 -8.54
C GLY A 114 -8.37 12.64 -7.82
N TRP A 115 -7.79 11.47 -7.51
CA TRP A 115 -8.45 10.43 -6.72
C TRP A 115 -7.96 10.47 -5.28
N HIS A 116 -8.89 10.72 -4.36
CA HIS A 116 -8.61 10.97 -2.94
C HIS A 116 -9.10 9.84 -2.02
N ASP A 117 -9.61 8.75 -2.61
CA ASP A 117 -10.32 7.65 -1.97
C ASP A 117 -9.44 6.43 -1.66
N TYR A 118 -8.12 6.52 -1.84
CA TYR A 118 -7.21 5.40 -1.60
C TYR A 118 -7.18 4.95 -0.12
N MET A 119 -7.11 5.90 0.81
CA MET A 119 -7.09 5.65 2.24
C MET A 119 -7.51 6.90 3.02
N PRO A 120 -7.92 6.78 4.29
CA PRO A 120 -8.07 7.92 5.18
C PRO A 120 -6.75 8.69 5.28
N PHE A 121 -6.77 9.97 4.91
CA PHE A 121 -5.60 10.83 4.95
C PHE A 121 -5.88 12.07 5.79
N PRO A 122 -4.93 12.52 6.64
CA PRO A 122 -5.18 13.62 7.57
C PRO A 122 -5.28 15.00 6.89
N ALA A 123 -4.86 15.11 5.63
CA ALA A 123 -4.88 16.34 4.87
C ALA A 123 -5.56 16.13 3.52
N TYR A 124 -6.21 17.16 2.99
CA TYR A 124 -6.65 17.13 1.60
C TYR A 124 -5.49 17.53 0.68
N ILE A 125 -5.32 16.81 -0.43
CA ILE A 125 -4.27 17.07 -1.41
C ILE A 125 -4.93 17.53 -2.72
N PRO A 126 -4.78 18.80 -3.12
CA PRO A 126 -5.40 19.29 -4.34
C PRO A 126 -4.75 18.68 -5.58
N SER A 127 -5.55 18.33 -6.57
CA SER A 127 -5.05 17.86 -7.86
C SER A 127 -4.41 18.98 -8.67
N VAL A 128 -3.51 18.64 -9.59
CA VAL A 128 -2.91 19.62 -10.54
C VAL A 128 -4.00 20.39 -11.30
N GLY A 129 -5.08 19.71 -11.70
CA GLY A 129 -6.21 20.35 -12.39
C GLY A 129 -6.98 21.36 -11.52
N GLU A 130 -7.08 21.12 -10.21
CA GLU A 130 -7.66 22.11 -9.28
C GLU A 130 -6.76 23.31 -9.09
N LEU A 131 -5.46 23.07 -8.90
CA LEU A 131 -4.45 24.14 -8.75
C LEU A 131 -4.42 25.07 -9.97
N LEU A 132 -4.47 24.50 -11.18
CA LEU A 132 -4.51 25.28 -12.42
C LEU A 132 -5.80 26.10 -12.54
N ARG A 133 -6.95 25.54 -12.15
CA ARG A 133 -8.23 26.28 -12.16
C ARG A 133 -8.28 27.39 -11.12
N SER A 134 -7.64 27.21 -9.96
CA SER A 134 -7.53 28.28 -8.96
C SER A 134 -6.57 29.39 -9.36
N ALA A 135 -5.50 29.07 -10.11
CA ALA A 135 -4.54 30.07 -10.57
C ALA A 135 -5.04 30.89 -11.77
N ALA A 136 -6.04 30.39 -12.49
CA ALA A 136 -6.66 31.06 -13.63
C ALA A 136 -7.87 31.95 -13.26
N ARG A 137 -8.20 32.07 -11.97
CA ARG A 137 -9.22 32.98 -11.43
C ARG A 137 -8.54 34.16 -10.75
#